data_AF-A0A397CAU0-F1
#
_entry.id   AF-A0A397CAU0-F1
#
_cell.length_a   1.000
_cell.length_b   1.000
_cell.length_c   1.000
_cell.angle_alpha   90.00
_cell.angle_beta   90.00
_cell.angle_gamma   90.00
#
_symmetry.space_group_name_H-M   'P 1'
#
loop_
_entity.id
_entity.type
_entity.pdbx_description
1 polymer ?
#
loop_
_entity_poly.entity_id
_entity_poly.type
_entity_poly.pdbx_seq_one_letter_code
_entity_poly.pdbx_strand_id
1 'polypeptide(L)'
;RLDLDRAGTVVSVDVLVDDLHAITPSQFLDIGGAVVNPLSFQQARNHGLRPSAPYVADPGYFLQRSRIPKGSLLLSVNGIVTPDLTSLKNVLMHCHDQQKVVVKYMNVATKVEKVEVVHVDKRWFPFQEYTRHDLTGTWSCVNLDMPPVTHVPKAVPNVVGSTSILPGKNYIEGTLAPSLVTVEYDRPFSINSQNMSNYRGTDRGLVVDAAQGLVVVDRNTVTDRLGDVTVTFANTLVVPATVRFVHPVHNFAIVQYDPRLIGSTPIQSAKISRSPLHPSEPVWLVGLMSGVGRNSWAELVSRETLVSSVKWISLPMPNPPRYQEHNLEMVQLQDVVTTEGGAVCTPDGHVAAFWASFSFQQQRGNAKVESQFTRGIPMDIIMDSVDPLVDGASAPHLYDLGVDFEHISLAKGRELGMDAGMAHALEMHAPERRTILSVGRRWGGTDAQSQLRNGDLIVQIDDAIVTSFREVEVATQKPSVVATVIRQGEQLQVPLKTVLLESWEVDRI
;
A
#
# COMPACT_ATOMS: atom_id res chain seq x y z
N ARG A 1 -8.34 44.66 38.26
CA ARG A 1 -7.08 44.70 39.02
C ARG A 1 -7.11 43.64 40.12
N LEU A 2 -6.11 42.76 40.16
CA LEU A 2 -5.89 41.76 41.21
C LEU A 2 -4.52 42.02 41.83
N ASP A 3 -4.42 41.94 43.15
CA ASP A 3 -3.13 42.00 43.85
C ASP A 3 -2.71 40.58 44.23
N LEU A 4 -1.51 40.18 43.80
CA LEU A 4 -0.95 38.84 44.00
C LEU A 4 0.25 38.92 44.95
N ASP A 5 0.32 38.07 45.97
CA ASP A 5 1.55 37.90 46.75
C ASP A 5 2.45 36.85 46.08
N ARG A 6 3.62 37.27 45.61
CA ARG A 6 4.68 36.37 45.13
C ARG A 6 5.90 36.49 46.04
N ALA A 7 6.06 35.52 46.93
CA ALA A 7 7.19 35.42 47.86
C ALA A 7 7.38 36.68 48.75
N GLY A 8 6.29 37.26 49.25
CA GLY A 8 6.29 38.44 50.11
C GLY A 8 6.30 39.77 49.36
N THR A 9 6.25 39.74 48.02
CA THR A 9 6.13 40.95 47.19
C THR A 9 4.74 41.02 46.57
N VAL A 10 4.02 42.11 46.85
CA VAL A 10 2.72 42.39 46.23
C VAL A 10 2.93 42.82 44.79
N VAL A 11 2.34 42.07 43.86
CA VAL A 11 2.33 42.33 42.41
C VAL A 11 0.90 42.62 41.99
N SER A 12 0.61 43.87 41.64
CA SER A 12 -0.67 44.22 41.02
C SER A 12 -0.69 43.79 39.55
N VAL A 13 -1.73 43.06 39.15
CA VAL A 13 -1.96 42.65 37.77
C VAL A 13 -3.35 43.10 37.33
N ASP A 14 -3.42 43.78 36.19
CA ASP A 14 -4.69 44.09 35.54
C ASP A 14 -5.10 42.90 34.66
N VAL A 15 -6.11 42.17 35.13
CA VAL A 15 -6.74 41.08 34.38
C VAL A 15 -7.89 41.66 33.58
N LEU A 16 -7.80 41.56 32.26
CA LEU A 16 -8.90 41.84 31.35
C LEU A 16 -9.94 40.71 31.47
N VAL A 17 -11.20 41.08 31.66
CA VAL A 17 -12.33 40.14 31.56
C VAL A 17 -12.60 39.92 30.08
N ASP A 18 -12.46 38.68 29.63
CA ASP A 18 -12.65 38.30 28.22
C ASP A 18 -13.99 37.57 28.02
N ASP A 19 -14.54 37.65 26.81
CA ASP A 19 -15.78 36.96 26.46
C ASP A 19 -15.48 35.51 26.03
N LEU A 20 -15.95 34.56 26.83
CA LEU A 20 -15.78 33.13 26.56
C LEU A 20 -16.39 32.71 25.21
N HIS A 21 -17.44 33.39 24.75
CA HIS A 21 -18.03 33.12 23.43
C HIS A 21 -17.13 33.62 22.30
N ALA A 22 -16.50 34.79 22.47
CA ALA A 22 -15.59 35.38 21.48
C ALA A 22 -14.31 34.54 21.27
N ILE A 23 -13.80 33.91 22.33
CA ILE A 23 -12.60 33.04 22.26
C ILE A 23 -12.92 31.55 22.01
N THR A 24 -14.21 31.22 21.89
CA THR A 24 -14.65 29.87 21.50
C THR A 24 -14.67 29.76 19.98
N PRO A 25 -14.18 28.67 19.38
CA PRO A 25 -14.16 28.51 17.93
C PRO A 25 -15.58 28.61 17.33
N SER A 26 -15.75 29.56 16.42
CA SER A 26 -16.97 29.79 15.63
C SER A 26 -16.75 29.58 14.14
N GLN A 27 -15.52 29.25 13.72
CA GLN A 27 -15.15 29.02 12.34
C GLN A 27 -14.10 27.90 12.23
N PHE A 28 -14.05 27.24 11.08
CA PHE A 28 -12.98 26.31 10.73
C PHE A 28 -12.72 26.32 9.21
N LEU A 29 -11.52 25.90 8.83
CA LEU A 29 -11.13 25.65 7.45
C LEU A 29 -11.16 24.14 7.21
N ASP A 30 -11.72 23.75 6.08
CA ASP A 30 -11.54 22.43 5.47
C ASP A 30 -10.57 22.58 4.29
N ILE A 31 -9.39 21.99 4.39
CA ILE A 31 -8.31 22.15 3.41
C ILE A 31 -7.71 20.79 3.09
N GLY A 32 -7.99 20.27 1.90
CA GLY A 32 -7.48 18.95 1.52
C GLY A 32 -7.93 17.85 2.49
N GLY A 33 -9.17 17.98 3.00
CA GLY A 33 -9.79 17.11 4.00
C GLY A 33 -9.36 17.37 5.44
N ALA A 34 -8.42 18.31 5.67
CA ALA A 34 -7.96 18.67 7.00
C ALA A 34 -8.88 19.71 7.64
N VAL A 35 -9.28 19.49 8.89
CA VAL A 35 -10.09 20.43 9.67
C VAL A 35 -9.19 21.22 10.60
N VAL A 36 -9.04 22.51 10.33
CA VAL A 36 -8.25 23.45 11.13
C VAL A 36 -9.16 24.53 11.71
N ASN A 37 -9.20 24.65 13.03
CA ASN A 37 -9.99 25.65 13.75
C ASN A 37 -9.13 26.47 14.71
N PRO A 38 -9.59 27.63 15.20
CA PRO A 38 -8.88 28.36 16.25
C PRO A 38 -8.77 27.48 17.51
N LEU A 39 -7.64 27.53 18.22
CA LEU A 39 -7.46 26.78 19.46
C LEU A 39 -8.48 27.25 20.50
N SER A 40 -9.34 26.33 20.93
CA SER A 40 -10.35 26.62 21.95
C SER A 40 -9.73 27.00 23.29
N PHE A 41 -10.40 27.88 24.05
CA PHE A 41 -9.92 28.28 25.37
C PHE A 41 -9.79 27.09 26.34
N GLN A 42 -10.62 26.04 26.20
CA GLN A 42 -10.52 24.85 27.05
C GLN A 42 -9.21 24.10 26.80
N GLN A 43 -8.86 23.88 25.52
CA GLN A 43 -7.60 23.26 25.14
C GLN A 43 -6.41 24.15 25.50
N ALA A 44 -6.52 25.45 25.24
CA ALA A 44 -5.50 26.43 25.60
C ALA A 44 -5.22 26.43 27.11
N ARG A 45 -6.27 26.44 27.95
CA ARG A 45 -6.16 26.36 29.41
C ARG A 45 -5.51 25.07 29.87
N ASN A 46 -5.92 23.93 29.32
CA ASN A 46 -5.39 22.62 29.72
C ASN A 46 -3.89 22.48 29.41
N HIS A 47 -3.41 23.15 28.36
CA HIS A 47 -2.01 23.06 27.93
C HIS A 47 -1.15 24.28 28.30
N GLY A 48 -1.74 25.32 28.91
CA GLY A 48 -1.05 26.58 29.24
C GLY A 48 -0.65 27.37 28.00
N LEU A 49 -1.48 27.37 26.97
CA LEU A 49 -1.27 28.04 25.68
C LEU A 49 -2.23 29.22 25.53
N ARG A 50 -2.00 30.07 24.52
CA ARG A 50 -2.91 31.16 24.15
C ARG A 50 -4.01 30.63 23.21
N PRO A 51 -5.28 31.03 23.40
CA PRO A 51 -6.36 30.71 22.45
C PRO A 51 -6.09 31.24 21.03
N SER A 52 -6.92 30.80 20.08
CA SER A 52 -7.02 31.32 18.70
C SER A 52 -5.96 30.88 17.70
N ALA A 53 -4.83 30.32 18.14
CA ALA A 53 -3.81 29.76 17.23
C ALA A 53 -4.41 28.67 16.31
N PRO A 54 -3.99 28.53 15.04
CA PRO A 54 -4.53 27.51 14.14
C PRO A 54 -4.27 26.10 14.65
N TYR A 55 -5.33 25.39 15.02
CA TYR A 55 -5.30 24.07 15.63
C TYR A 55 -5.85 23.02 14.67
N VAL A 56 -5.09 21.95 14.48
CA VAL A 56 -5.46 20.80 13.66
C VAL A 56 -6.37 19.87 14.48
N ALA A 57 -7.69 19.98 14.28
CA ALA A 57 -8.68 19.09 14.89
C ALA A 57 -8.74 17.73 14.18
N ASP A 58 -8.61 17.75 12.85
CA ASP A 58 -8.45 16.56 12.01
C ASP A 58 -7.35 16.85 10.98
N PRO A 59 -6.28 16.05 10.89
CA PRO A 59 -5.23 16.26 9.89
C PRO A 59 -5.70 15.99 8.45
N GLY A 60 -6.79 15.24 8.23
CA GLY A 60 -7.25 14.95 6.88
C GLY A 60 -6.20 14.30 5.99
N TYR A 61 -6.43 14.29 4.67
CA TYR A 61 -5.45 13.77 3.71
C TYR A 61 -4.19 14.65 3.66
N PHE A 62 -4.41 15.96 3.56
CA PHE A 62 -3.38 16.98 3.36
C PHE A 62 -2.28 16.98 4.44
N LEU A 63 -2.64 17.05 5.73
CA LEU A 63 -1.66 17.14 6.80
C LEU A 63 -1.14 15.76 7.25
N GLN A 64 -1.96 14.71 7.14
CA GLN A 64 -1.54 13.34 7.49
C GLN A 64 -0.47 12.81 6.55
N ARG A 65 -0.62 13.04 5.24
CA ARG A 65 0.42 12.76 4.22
C ARG A 65 1.75 13.47 4.52
N SER A 66 1.71 14.57 5.27
CA SER A 66 2.90 15.33 5.66
C SER A 66 3.32 15.08 7.12
N ARG A 67 2.81 14.00 7.75
CA ARG A 67 3.13 13.56 9.12
C ARG A 67 2.83 14.61 10.20
N ILE A 68 1.91 15.53 9.94
CA ILE A 68 1.42 16.49 10.93
C ILE A 68 0.20 15.86 11.62
N PRO A 69 0.31 15.47 12.90
CA PRO A 69 -0.77 14.76 13.58
C PRO A 69 -1.87 15.71 14.08
N LYS A 70 -3.02 15.13 14.43
CA LYS A 70 -4.04 15.79 15.25
C LYS A 70 -3.45 16.43 16.50
N GLY A 71 -4.01 17.56 16.90
CA GLY A 71 -3.55 18.30 18.08
C GLY A 71 -2.31 19.16 17.83
N SER A 72 -1.98 19.42 16.56
CA SER A 72 -0.88 20.30 16.18
C SER A 72 -1.35 21.74 16.04
N LEU A 73 -0.52 22.69 16.47
CA LEU A 73 -0.66 24.10 16.15
C LEU A 73 0.23 24.46 14.97
N LEU A 74 -0.33 25.07 13.94
CA LEU A 74 0.42 25.53 12.77
C LEU A 74 0.99 26.92 13.08
N LEU A 75 2.31 27.01 13.23
CA LEU A 75 3.01 28.21 13.71
C LEU A 75 3.46 29.10 12.55
N SER A 76 3.94 28.50 11.46
CA SER A 76 4.32 29.23 10.26
C SER A 76 4.29 28.36 9.01
N VAL A 77 4.14 29.01 7.86
CA VAL A 77 4.19 28.40 6.53
C VAL A 77 5.18 29.20 5.68
N ASN A 78 6.22 28.55 5.14
CA ASN A 78 7.33 29.17 4.42
C ASN A 78 7.99 30.33 5.20
N GLY A 79 8.07 30.21 6.52
CA GLY A 79 8.62 31.24 7.41
C GLY A 79 7.66 32.39 7.73
N ILE A 80 6.48 32.46 7.10
CA ILE A 80 5.44 33.43 7.43
C ILE A 80 4.68 32.93 8.66
N VAL A 81 4.71 33.69 9.75
CA VAL A 81 4.04 33.33 11.01
C VAL A 81 2.53 33.38 10.83
N THR A 82 1.84 32.36 11.33
CA THR A 82 0.38 32.21 11.24
C THR A 82 -0.24 32.25 12.64
N PRO A 83 -0.35 33.44 13.28
CA PRO A 83 -0.84 33.54 14.66
C PRO A 83 -2.33 33.18 14.82
N ASP A 84 -3.11 33.23 13.74
CA ASP A 84 -4.56 33.00 13.74
C ASP A 84 -5.02 32.32 12.45
N LEU A 85 -6.27 31.85 12.43
CA LEU A 85 -6.84 31.12 11.30
C LEU A 85 -6.85 31.96 9.99
N THR A 86 -7.08 33.27 10.09
CA THR A 86 -7.15 34.18 8.94
C THR A 86 -5.78 34.32 8.27
N SER A 87 -4.72 34.46 9.07
CA SER A 87 -3.34 34.50 8.58
C SER A 87 -2.94 33.20 7.87
N LEU A 88 -3.31 32.04 8.44
CA LEU A 88 -3.09 30.74 7.80
C LEU A 88 -3.84 30.63 6.47
N LYS A 89 -5.13 30.98 6.45
CA LYS A 89 -5.95 31.02 5.23
C LYS A 89 -5.29 31.84 4.14
N ASN A 90 -4.88 33.06 4.47
CA ASN A 90 -4.27 33.97 3.52
C ASN A 90 -2.99 33.38 2.91
N VAL A 91 -2.14 32.72 3.70
CA VAL A 91 -0.92 32.10 3.16
C VAL A 91 -1.25 30.92 2.23
N LEU A 92 -2.16 30.02 2.64
CA LEU A 92 -2.52 28.82 1.86
C LEU A 92 -3.28 29.16 0.56
N MET A 93 -4.04 30.24 0.54
CA MET A 93 -4.74 30.73 -0.67
C MET A 93 -3.76 31.10 -1.79
N HIS A 94 -2.57 31.59 -1.45
CA HIS A 94 -1.54 31.95 -2.43
C HIS A 94 -0.71 30.76 -2.91
N CYS A 95 -0.85 29.59 -2.29
CA CYS A 95 -0.15 28.39 -2.71
C CYS A 95 -0.85 27.72 -3.90
N HIS A 96 -0.08 27.20 -4.84
CA HIS A 96 -0.58 26.40 -5.96
C HIS A 96 -0.71 24.92 -5.55
N ASP A 97 -1.52 24.16 -6.28
CA ASP A 97 -1.59 22.69 -6.12
C ASP A 97 -0.20 22.05 -6.35
N GLN A 98 0.09 20.99 -5.61
CA GLN A 98 1.38 20.29 -5.52
C GLN A 98 2.58 21.14 -5.08
N GLN A 99 2.37 22.40 -4.66
CA GLN A 99 3.45 23.24 -4.17
C GLN A 99 3.98 22.70 -2.83
N LYS A 100 5.31 22.54 -2.75
CA LYS A 100 6.00 22.20 -1.50
C LYS A 100 6.11 23.45 -0.63
N VAL A 101 5.61 23.36 0.59
CA VAL A 101 5.70 24.43 1.60
C VAL A 101 6.28 23.89 2.90
N VAL A 102 7.11 24.68 3.56
CA VAL A 102 7.71 24.30 4.84
C VAL A 102 6.79 24.77 5.96
N VAL A 103 6.24 23.82 6.73
CA VAL A 103 5.33 24.11 7.83
C VAL A 103 6.01 23.83 9.15
N LYS A 104 6.06 24.86 10.01
CA LYS A 104 6.47 24.72 11.40
C LYS A 104 5.21 24.47 12.25
N TYR A 105 5.22 23.42 13.04
CA TYR A 105 4.11 23.10 13.93
C TYR A 105 4.57 22.67 15.32
N MET A 106 3.66 22.70 16.28
CA MET A 106 3.88 22.21 17.64
C MET A 106 2.71 21.35 18.08
N ASN A 107 2.97 20.13 18.56
CA ASN A 107 1.90 19.32 19.16
C ASN A 107 1.60 19.83 20.59
N VAL A 108 0.33 20.08 20.91
CA VAL A 108 -0.06 20.69 22.19
C VAL A 108 0.27 19.81 23.41
N ALA A 109 0.31 18.49 23.23
CA ALA A 109 0.62 17.55 24.30
C ALA A 109 2.13 17.47 24.58
N THR A 110 2.96 17.38 23.54
CA THR A 110 4.42 17.26 23.71
C THR A 110 5.14 18.60 23.83
N LYS A 111 4.54 19.68 23.31
CA LYS A 111 5.12 21.03 23.24
C LYS A 111 6.44 21.11 22.46
N VAL A 112 6.72 20.10 21.64
CA VAL A 112 7.91 20.05 20.78
C VAL A 112 7.57 20.66 19.44
N GLU A 113 8.33 21.68 19.04
CA GLU A 113 8.27 22.24 17.70
C GLU A 113 8.94 21.30 16.70
N LYS A 114 8.31 21.15 15.54
CA LYS A 114 8.81 20.36 14.42
C LYS A 114 8.61 21.13 13.13
N VAL A 115 9.38 20.76 12.11
CA VAL A 115 9.30 21.33 10.77
C VAL A 115 9.11 20.17 9.80
N GLU A 116 8.12 20.28 8.94
CA GLU A 116 7.84 19.29 7.90
C GLU A 116 7.61 19.99 6.55
N VAL A 117 7.93 19.28 5.48
CA VAL A 117 7.61 19.72 4.11
C VAL A 117 6.24 19.18 3.75
N VAL A 118 5.29 20.09 3.52
CA VAL A 118 3.91 19.79 3.21
C VAL A 118 3.68 20.02 1.71
N HIS A 119 2.98 19.10 1.06
CA HIS A 119 2.56 19.23 -0.33
C HIS A 119 1.12 19.75 -0.35
N VAL A 120 0.92 20.96 -0.85
CA VAL A 120 -0.43 21.54 -0.98
C VAL A 120 -1.25 20.70 -1.93
N ASP A 121 -2.39 20.20 -1.46
CA ASP A 121 -3.35 19.43 -2.25
C ASP A 121 -4.66 20.21 -2.37
N LYS A 122 -5.04 20.53 -3.61
CA LYS A 122 -6.31 21.16 -3.96
C LYS A 122 -7.12 20.29 -4.93
N ARG A 123 -6.76 19.01 -5.07
CA ARG A 123 -7.34 18.09 -6.07
C ARG A 123 -8.36 17.15 -5.44
N TRP A 124 -8.04 16.54 -4.30
CA TRP A 124 -8.86 15.48 -3.74
C TRP A 124 -10.06 15.97 -2.93
N PHE A 125 -9.90 17.11 -2.26
CA PHE A 125 -10.92 17.68 -1.38
C PHE A 125 -10.99 19.19 -1.62
N PRO A 126 -12.17 19.81 -1.44
CA PRO A 126 -12.34 21.24 -1.66
C PRO A 126 -11.63 22.06 -0.58
N PHE A 127 -11.30 23.31 -0.89
CA PHE A 127 -10.86 24.29 0.09
C PHE A 127 -12.06 25.14 0.49
N GLN A 128 -12.53 24.98 1.74
CA GLN A 128 -13.73 25.66 2.23
C GLN A 128 -13.52 26.31 3.60
N GLU A 129 -14.26 27.38 3.84
CA GLU A 129 -14.36 28.03 5.14
C GLU A 129 -15.79 27.91 5.65
N TYR A 130 -15.91 27.44 6.89
CA TYR A 130 -17.18 27.26 7.56
C TYR A 130 -17.28 28.25 8.72
N THR A 131 -18.39 28.97 8.81
CA THR A 131 -18.66 29.92 9.90
C THR A 131 -20.02 29.64 10.53
N ARG A 132 -20.04 29.57 11.86
CA ARG A 132 -21.25 29.30 12.64
C ARG A 132 -22.12 30.56 12.71
N HIS A 133 -23.41 30.39 12.48
CA HIS A 133 -24.43 31.42 12.70
C HIS A 133 -25.14 31.16 14.03
N ASP A 134 -24.82 31.95 15.05
CA ASP A 134 -25.33 31.72 16.42
C ASP A 134 -26.85 31.89 16.56
N LEU A 135 -27.46 32.74 15.74
CA LEU A 135 -28.92 32.99 15.78
C LEU A 135 -29.73 31.82 15.20
N THR A 136 -29.20 31.15 14.17
CA THR A 136 -29.92 30.07 13.45
C THR A 136 -29.42 28.68 13.83
N GLY A 137 -28.25 28.58 14.46
CA GLY A 137 -27.57 27.32 14.73
C GLY A 137 -26.99 26.63 13.48
N THR A 138 -27.02 27.30 12.32
CA THR A 138 -26.53 26.75 11.05
C THR A 138 -25.07 27.16 10.79
N TRP A 139 -24.42 26.48 9.85
CA TRP A 139 -23.10 26.87 9.35
C TRP A 139 -23.23 27.42 7.93
N SER A 140 -22.60 28.55 7.65
CA SER A 140 -22.35 28.99 6.28
C SER A 140 -21.07 28.36 5.77
N CYS A 141 -21.07 27.95 4.51
CA CYS A 141 -19.92 27.43 3.80
C CYS A 141 -19.56 28.40 2.68
N VAL A 142 -18.31 28.83 2.64
CA VAL A 142 -17.74 29.61 1.54
C VAL A 142 -16.70 28.73 0.86
N ASN A 143 -16.90 28.46 -0.43
CA ASN A 143 -15.88 27.80 -1.24
C ASN A 143 -14.76 28.80 -1.55
N LEU A 144 -13.53 28.43 -1.18
CA LEU A 144 -12.31 29.20 -1.35
C LEU A 144 -11.46 28.67 -2.53
N ASP A 145 -11.92 27.65 -3.23
CA ASP A 145 -11.30 27.18 -4.45
C ASP A 145 -11.25 28.33 -5.47
N MET A 146 -10.04 28.69 -5.90
CA MET A 146 -9.87 29.59 -7.04
C MET A 146 -10.43 28.88 -8.29
N PRO A 147 -11.05 29.60 -9.24
CA PRO A 147 -11.56 28.98 -10.47
C PRO A 147 -10.44 28.16 -11.12
N PRO A 148 -10.75 27.00 -11.73
CA PRO A 148 -9.76 26.09 -12.24
C PRO A 148 -8.91 26.87 -13.26
N VAL A 149 -7.71 27.27 -12.83
CA VAL A 149 -6.69 27.66 -13.79
C VAL A 149 -6.52 26.41 -14.61
N THR A 150 -6.88 26.47 -15.90
CA THR A 150 -6.60 25.41 -16.86
C THR A 150 -5.19 24.94 -16.59
N HIS A 151 -5.06 23.78 -15.94
CA HIS A 151 -3.78 23.15 -15.71
C HIS A 151 -3.32 22.67 -17.08
N VAL A 152 -2.80 23.58 -17.88
CA VAL A 152 -1.75 23.22 -18.82
C VAL A 152 -0.70 22.59 -17.92
N PRO A 153 -0.42 21.28 -18.02
CA PRO A 153 0.67 20.71 -17.25
C PRO A 153 1.87 21.61 -17.55
N LYS A 154 2.40 22.29 -16.52
CA LYS A 154 3.70 22.96 -16.63
C LYS A 154 4.61 21.92 -17.27
N ALA A 155 5.27 22.31 -18.35
CA ALA A 155 6.13 21.47 -19.18
C ALA A 155 6.81 20.40 -18.32
N VAL A 156 6.76 19.15 -18.78
CA VAL A 156 7.41 17.96 -18.19
C VAL A 156 8.65 18.44 -17.42
N PRO A 157 8.70 18.27 -16.09
CA PRO A 157 9.80 18.83 -15.33
C PRO A 157 11.11 18.40 -15.96
N ASN A 158 12.00 19.37 -16.18
CA ASN A 158 13.43 19.10 -16.21
C ASN A 158 13.77 18.19 -15.01
N VAL A 159 14.74 17.30 -15.22
CA VAL A 159 15.39 16.45 -14.21
C VAL A 159 15.16 16.99 -12.78
N VAL A 160 14.43 16.24 -11.95
CA VAL A 160 14.16 16.63 -10.55
C VAL A 160 15.46 16.66 -9.76
N GLY A 161 16.38 15.76 -10.10
CA GLY A 161 17.72 15.72 -9.57
C GLY A 161 18.44 14.44 -10.01
N SER A 162 19.61 14.20 -9.44
CA SER A 162 20.34 12.94 -9.60
C SER A 162 20.95 12.57 -8.27
N THR A 163 21.05 11.27 -8.00
CA THR A 163 21.66 10.75 -6.79
C THR A 163 22.56 9.55 -7.09
N SER A 164 23.46 9.23 -6.17
CA SER A 164 24.19 7.96 -6.17
C SER A 164 23.34 6.88 -5.50
N ILE A 165 23.62 5.62 -5.84
CA ILE A 165 23.06 4.45 -5.15
C ILE A 165 23.67 4.29 -3.76
N LEU A 166 22.97 3.57 -2.87
CA LEU A 166 23.53 3.17 -1.59
C LEU A 166 24.67 2.17 -1.83
N PRO A 167 25.84 2.34 -1.18
CA PRO A 167 26.95 1.42 -1.35
C PRO A 167 26.61 0.06 -0.73
N GLY A 168 26.69 -1.00 -1.53
CA GLY A 168 26.53 -2.37 -1.05
C GLY A 168 27.76 -2.85 -0.29
N LYS A 169 27.53 -3.57 0.81
CA LYS A 169 28.58 -4.16 1.65
C LYS A 169 29.14 -5.46 1.06
N ASN A 170 28.40 -6.08 0.14
CA ASN A 170 28.78 -7.31 -0.55
C ASN A 170 28.31 -7.27 -2.01
N TYR A 171 28.69 -8.29 -2.80
CA TYR A 171 28.35 -8.40 -4.22
C TYR A 171 26.83 -8.38 -4.48
N ILE A 172 26.06 -9.08 -3.65
CA ILE A 172 24.61 -9.19 -3.78
C ILE A 172 23.93 -7.83 -3.54
N GLU A 173 24.30 -7.14 -2.46
CA GLU A 173 23.85 -5.79 -2.15
C GLU A 173 24.21 -4.81 -3.27
N GLY A 174 25.45 -4.86 -3.78
CA GLY A 174 25.89 -3.99 -4.88
C GLY A 174 25.12 -4.25 -6.18
N THR A 175 24.69 -5.48 -6.41
CA THR A 175 23.91 -5.88 -7.59
C THR A 175 22.46 -5.42 -7.49
N LEU A 176 21.84 -5.51 -6.31
CA LEU A 176 20.42 -5.15 -6.12
C LEU A 176 20.18 -3.70 -5.72
N ALA A 177 21.16 -3.00 -5.13
CA ALA A 177 21.01 -1.60 -4.72
C ALA A 177 20.49 -0.66 -5.83
N PRO A 178 20.92 -0.79 -7.10
CA PRO A 178 20.40 0.01 -8.21
C PRO A 178 18.92 -0.27 -8.55
N SER A 179 18.38 -1.41 -8.12
CA SER A 179 17.02 -1.85 -8.43
C SER A 179 16.07 -1.73 -7.23
N LEU A 180 16.56 -1.31 -6.06
CA LEU A 180 15.74 -1.16 -4.86
C LEU A 180 15.36 0.32 -4.65
N VAL A 181 14.07 0.54 -4.48
CA VAL A 181 13.50 1.87 -4.25
C VAL A 181 12.53 1.86 -3.08
N THR A 182 12.20 3.03 -2.56
CA THR A 182 11.13 3.16 -1.56
C THR A 182 9.89 3.70 -2.24
N VAL A 183 8.77 3.01 -2.11
CA VAL A 183 7.48 3.44 -2.65
C VAL A 183 6.64 3.93 -1.47
N GLU A 184 6.15 5.17 -1.57
CA GLU A 184 5.17 5.71 -0.65
C GLU A 184 3.85 5.91 -1.38
N TYR A 185 2.77 5.40 -0.78
CA TYR A 185 1.41 5.47 -1.31
C TYR A 185 0.50 6.19 -0.32
N ASP A 186 -0.15 7.26 -0.76
CA ASP A 186 -1.11 8.01 0.05
C ASP A 186 -2.51 7.85 -0.55
N ARG A 187 -3.44 7.29 0.25
CA ARG A 187 -4.82 7.03 -0.17
C ARG A 187 -5.78 8.09 0.43
N PRO A 188 -6.45 8.89 -0.40
CA PRO A 188 -7.37 9.93 0.08
C PRO A 188 -8.67 9.37 0.67
N PHE A 189 -9.25 8.34 0.05
CA PHE A 189 -10.58 7.83 0.44
C PHE A 189 -10.51 6.45 1.07
N SER A 190 -11.49 6.15 1.93
CA SER A 190 -11.77 4.80 2.39
C SER A 190 -12.61 4.10 1.31
N ILE A 191 -11.93 3.27 0.50
CA ILE A 191 -12.53 2.48 -0.58
C ILE A 191 -12.18 1.00 -0.41
N ASN A 192 -12.94 0.12 -1.06
CA ASN A 192 -12.71 -1.33 -1.04
C ASN A 192 -12.65 -1.94 0.37
N SER A 193 -13.59 -1.51 1.23
CA SER A 193 -13.75 -2.00 2.62
C SER A 193 -12.50 -1.86 3.49
N GLN A 194 -11.65 -0.87 3.17
CA GLN A 194 -10.51 -0.50 4.00
C GLN A 194 -10.87 0.63 4.95
N ASN A 195 -10.84 0.34 6.24
CA ASN A 195 -11.44 1.18 7.30
C ASN A 195 -10.67 2.47 7.62
N MET A 196 -9.58 2.78 6.91
CA MET A 196 -8.75 3.95 7.18
C MET A 196 -8.75 4.90 5.97
N SER A 197 -9.40 6.04 6.12
CA SER A 197 -9.16 7.21 5.26
C SER A 197 -7.75 7.73 5.52
N ASN A 198 -7.11 8.33 4.51
CA ASN A 198 -5.76 8.90 4.63
C ASN A 198 -4.68 7.87 5.02
N TYR A 199 -4.80 6.65 4.48
CA TYR A 199 -3.77 5.62 4.65
C TYR A 199 -2.48 6.04 3.96
N ARG A 200 -1.35 5.84 4.64
CA ARG A 200 -0.01 5.95 4.05
C ARG A 200 0.71 4.63 4.16
N GLY A 201 1.01 4.03 3.01
CA GLY A 201 1.87 2.87 2.89
C GLY A 201 3.31 3.29 2.60
N THR A 202 4.28 2.59 3.16
CA THR A 202 5.68 2.71 2.76
C THR A 202 6.29 1.32 2.73
N ASP A 203 6.81 0.92 1.58
CA ASP A 203 7.48 -0.36 1.44
C ASP A 203 8.52 -0.31 0.31
N ARG A 204 9.34 -1.36 0.18
CA ARG A 204 10.43 -1.43 -0.80
C ARG A 204 9.91 -1.98 -2.10
N GLY A 205 10.10 -1.20 -3.15
CA GLY A 205 9.81 -1.59 -4.52
C GLY A 205 11.04 -2.17 -5.21
N LEU A 206 10.79 -3.08 -6.15
CA LEU A 206 11.80 -3.64 -7.04
C LEU A 206 11.60 -3.06 -8.43
N VAL A 207 12.63 -2.40 -8.97
CA VAL A 207 12.66 -1.91 -10.36
C VAL A 207 12.79 -3.12 -11.29
N VAL A 208 11.74 -3.43 -12.03
CA VAL A 208 11.70 -4.54 -12.99
C VAL A 208 12.01 -4.08 -14.41
N ASP A 209 11.71 -2.82 -14.73
CA ASP A 209 12.11 -2.19 -15.99
C ASP A 209 12.53 -0.73 -15.75
N ALA A 210 13.84 -0.45 -15.77
CA ALA A 210 14.37 0.89 -15.57
C ALA A 210 14.18 1.81 -16.79
N ALA A 211 13.99 1.26 -18.00
CA ALA A 211 13.84 2.02 -19.23
C ALA A 211 12.45 2.67 -19.34
N GLN A 212 11.43 1.98 -18.85
CA GLN A 212 10.05 2.45 -18.77
C GLN A 212 9.67 2.96 -17.38
N GLY A 213 10.51 2.69 -16.38
CA GLY A 213 10.32 3.11 -14.98
C GLY A 213 9.30 2.27 -14.21
N LEU A 214 9.20 0.98 -14.51
CA LEU A 214 8.29 0.05 -13.84
C LEU A 214 8.89 -0.50 -12.54
N VAL A 215 8.12 -0.39 -11.46
CA VAL A 215 8.48 -0.83 -10.12
C VAL A 215 7.37 -1.72 -9.57
N VAL A 216 7.73 -2.90 -9.09
CA VAL A 216 6.83 -3.81 -8.37
C VAL A 216 6.87 -3.49 -6.89
N VAL A 217 5.70 -3.44 -6.27
CA VAL A 217 5.49 -3.22 -4.83
C VAL A 217 4.36 -4.12 -4.35
N ASP A 218 4.31 -4.45 -3.06
CA ASP A 218 3.23 -5.25 -2.50
C ASP A 218 1.89 -4.49 -2.56
N ARG A 219 0.79 -5.23 -2.72
CA ARG A 219 -0.55 -4.65 -2.73
C ARG A 219 -0.98 -4.19 -1.35
N ASN A 220 -0.36 -4.65 -0.27
CA ASN A 220 -0.62 -4.15 1.07
C ASN A 220 -0.17 -2.67 1.24
N THR A 221 0.80 -2.22 0.45
CA THR A 221 1.25 -0.83 0.33
C THR A 221 0.46 -0.05 -0.71
N VAL A 222 0.46 -0.49 -1.97
CA VAL A 222 -0.33 0.11 -3.05
C VAL A 222 -1.60 -0.69 -3.21
N THR A 223 -2.59 -0.34 -2.41
CA THR A 223 -3.82 -1.15 -2.32
C THR A 223 -4.80 -0.93 -3.46
N ASP A 224 -4.69 0.21 -4.13
CA ASP A 224 -5.64 0.70 -5.11
C ASP A 224 -4.93 1.55 -6.18
N ARG A 225 -5.60 1.81 -7.30
CA ARG A 225 -5.14 2.75 -8.31
C ARG A 225 -5.37 4.20 -7.89
N LEU A 226 -6.40 4.43 -7.05
CA LEU A 226 -6.80 5.75 -6.61
C LEU A 226 -5.97 6.23 -5.41
N GLY A 227 -4.85 6.87 -5.69
CA GLY A 227 -4.01 7.51 -4.69
C GLY A 227 -2.79 8.18 -5.30
N ASP A 228 -2.01 8.85 -4.46
CA ASP A 228 -0.75 9.45 -4.87
C ASP A 228 0.41 8.50 -4.57
N VAL A 229 1.26 8.30 -5.57
CA VAL A 229 2.48 7.48 -5.43
C VAL A 229 3.70 8.36 -5.56
N THR A 230 4.68 8.12 -4.70
CA THR A 230 6.04 8.64 -4.88
C THR A 230 7.06 7.52 -4.80
N VAL A 231 8.10 7.63 -5.62
CA VAL A 231 9.23 6.70 -5.62
C VAL A 231 10.46 7.47 -5.16
N THR A 232 11.13 6.94 -4.15
CA THR A 232 12.34 7.52 -3.59
C THR A 232 13.55 6.64 -3.90
N PHE A 233 14.53 7.22 -4.59
CA PHE A 233 15.80 6.59 -4.94
C PHE A 233 16.88 6.94 -3.92
N ALA A 234 17.57 5.91 -3.41
CA ALA A 234 18.66 6.04 -2.44
C ALA A 234 18.36 6.99 -1.25
N ASN A 235 17.10 7.03 -0.81
CA ASN A 235 16.61 7.92 0.24
C ASN A 235 16.92 9.43 0.03
N THR A 236 17.19 9.84 -1.22
CA THR A 236 17.69 11.18 -1.54
C THR A 236 16.83 11.89 -2.58
N LEU A 237 16.39 11.16 -3.61
CA LEU A 237 15.63 11.73 -4.72
C LEU A 237 14.20 11.17 -4.72
N VAL A 238 13.21 12.04 -4.50
CA VAL A 238 11.78 11.70 -4.54
C VAL A 238 11.18 12.16 -5.86
N VAL A 239 10.56 11.25 -6.60
CA VAL A 239 9.84 11.56 -7.84
C VAL A 239 8.37 11.12 -7.73
N PRO A 240 7.43 11.84 -8.39
CA PRO A 240 6.07 11.35 -8.53
C PRO A 240 6.02 10.11 -9.42
N ALA A 241 5.08 9.21 -9.12
CA ALA A 241 4.79 8.02 -9.89
C ALA A 241 3.27 7.82 -10.01
N THR A 242 2.86 6.88 -10.87
CA THR A 242 1.46 6.54 -11.10
C THR A 242 1.24 5.05 -10.87
N VAL A 243 0.06 4.65 -10.39
CA VAL A 243 -0.29 3.22 -10.28
C VAL A 243 -0.66 2.70 -11.67
N ARG A 244 0.20 1.84 -12.22
CA ARG A 244 0.05 1.31 -13.58
C ARG A 244 -0.89 0.11 -13.61
N PHE A 245 -0.83 -0.73 -12.58
CA PHE A 245 -1.62 -1.94 -12.42
C PHE A 245 -1.67 -2.36 -10.95
N VAL A 246 -2.81 -2.88 -10.49
CA VAL A 246 -2.94 -3.55 -9.18
C VAL A 246 -3.48 -4.94 -9.46
N HIS A 247 -2.75 -5.98 -9.07
CA HIS A 247 -3.16 -7.34 -9.42
C HIS A 247 -4.44 -7.73 -8.66
N PRO A 248 -5.51 -8.21 -9.34
CA PRO A 248 -6.79 -8.49 -8.69
C PRO A 248 -6.76 -9.58 -7.62
N VAL A 249 -5.93 -10.61 -7.81
CA VAL A 249 -5.85 -11.81 -6.95
C VAL A 249 -4.60 -11.87 -6.07
N HIS A 250 -3.41 -11.63 -6.64
CA HIS A 250 -2.13 -11.65 -5.93
C HIS A 250 -1.69 -10.32 -5.31
N ASN A 251 -0.84 -10.43 -4.29
CA ASN A 251 -0.44 -9.34 -3.40
C ASN A 251 0.69 -8.47 -4.00
N PHE A 252 0.49 -7.96 -5.21
CA PHE A 252 1.40 -7.00 -5.81
C PHE A 252 0.68 -5.96 -6.66
N ALA A 253 1.38 -4.85 -6.88
CA ALA A 253 1.01 -3.76 -7.75
C ALA A 253 2.25 -3.30 -8.52
N ILE A 254 2.02 -2.67 -9.66
CA ILE A 254 3.05 -2.10 -10.53
C ILE A 254 2.82 -0.60 -10.59
N VAL A 255 3.85 0.15 -10.23
CA VAL A 255 3.86 1.62 -10.32
C VAL A 255 4.87 2.06 -11.37
N GLN A 256 4.61 3.19 -12.00
CA GLN A 256 5.44 3.73 -13.07
C GLN A 256 5.90 5.15 -12.72
N TYR A 257 7.21 5.36 -12.68
CA TYR A 257 7.84 6.69 -12.62
C TYR A 257 8.33 7.11 -14.02
N ASP A 258 8.54 8.40 -14.23
CA ASP A 258 9.16 8.90 -15.48
C ASP A 258 10.70 8.90 -15.35
N PRO A 259 11.43 8.07 -16.12
CA PRO A 259 12.90 7.99 -16.03
C PRO A 259 13.63 9.29 -16.34
N ARG A 260 12.98 10.25 -17.03
CA ARG A 260 13.58 11.57 -17.31
C ARG A 260 13.73 12.41 -16.03
N LEU A 261 12.96 12.12 -14.98
CA LEU A 261 13.00 12.86 -13.72
C LEU A 261 14.24 12.53 -12.88
N ILE A 262 14.89 11.39 -13.12
CA ILE A 262 16.00 10.90 -12.29
C ILE A 262 17.40 11.26 -12.80
N GLY A 263 17.50 11.96 -13.94
CA GLY A 263 18.76 12.45 -14.49
C GLY A 263 19.81 11.35 -14.68
N SER A 264 20.98 11.51 -14.08
CA SER A 264 22.10 10.54 -14.14
C SER A 264 22.09 9.50 -13.01
N THR A 265 20.98 9.33 -12.30
CA THR A 265 20.87 8.31 -11.24
C THR A 265 21.03 6.91 -11.86
N PRO A 266 21.99 6.08 -11.41
CA PRO A 266 22.34 4.83 -12.09
C PRO A 266 21.39 3.69 -11.70
N ILE A 267 20.10 3.82 -11.99
CA ILE A 267 19.08 2.79 -11.75
C ILE A 267 19.17 1.69 -12.80
N GLN A 268 18.96 0.44 -12.38
CA GLN A 268 19.01 -0.73 -13.26
C GLN A 268 17.79 -1.63 -13.03
N SER A 269 17.36 -2.32 -14.08
CA SER A 269 16.36 -3.39 -13.98
C SER A 269 16.97 -4.56 -13.20
N ALA A 270 16.21 -5.11 -12.26
CA ALA A 270 16.60 -6.33 -11.58
C ALA A 270 16.71 -7.49 -12.57
N LYS A 271 17.75 -8.32 -12.43
CA LYS A 271 17.86 -9.56 -13.21
C LYS A 271 16.92 -10.59 -12.61
N ILE A 272 15.95 -11.04 -13.38
CA ILE A 272 14.87 -11.91 -12.90
C ILE A 272 15.17 -13.39 -13.20
N SER A 273 14.88 -14.26 -12.23
CA SER A 273 14.80 -15.71 -12.40
C SER A 273 13.35 -16.16 -12.24
N ARG A 274 12.81 -16.84 -13.25
CA ARG A 274 11.47 -17.47 -13.18
C ARG A 274 11.51 -18.91 -12.67
N SER A 275 12.70 -19.45 -12.44
CA SER A 275 12.84 -20.81 -11.91
C SER A 275 12.19 -20.90 -10.53
N PRO A 276 11.35 -21.92 -10.28
CA PRO A 276 10.74 -22.13 -8.98
C PRO A 276 11.83 -22.39 -7.93
N LEU A 277 11.64 -21.85 -6.73
CA LEU A 277 12.54 -22.09 -5.60
C LEU A 277 12.15 -23.40 -4.89
N HIS A 278 13.15 -24.19 -4.50
CA HIS A 278 12.95 -25.46 -3.80
C HIS A 278 13.43 -25.40 -2.34
N PRO A 279 12.84 -26.19 -1.43
CA PRO A 279 13.32 -26.28 -0.05
C PRO A 279 14.81 -26.62 0.03
N SER A 280 15.52 -25.99 0.96
CA SER A 280 16.97 -26.10 1.18
C SER A 280 17.86 -25.44 0.11
N GLU A 281 17.30 -24.74 -0.87
CA GLU A 281 18.11 -23.93 -1.80
C GLU A 281 18.72 -22.70 -1.11
N PRO A 282 20.00 -22.39 -1.38
CA PRO A 282 20.65 -21.20 -0.85
C PRO A 282 20.17 -19.94 -1.57
N VAL A 283 19.76 -18.94 -0.80
CA VAL A 283 19.24 -17.67 -1.29
C VAL A 283 19.69 -16.52 -0.41
N TRP A 284 19.57 -15.31 -0.92
CA TRP A 284 19.79 -14.07 -0.17
C TRP A 284 18.50 -13.28 -0.08
N LEU A 285 18.16 -12.84 1.13
CA LEU A 285 17.16 -11.81 1.33
C LEU A 285 17.86 -10.46 1.35
N VAL A 286 17.43 -9.55 0.48
CA VAL A 286 17.96 -8.18 0.37
C VAL A 286 16.81 -7.20 0.43
N GLY A 287 16.96 -6.16 1.24
CA GLY A 287 15.96 -5.10 1.31
C GLY A 287 16.53 -3.85 1.97
N LEU A 288 15.65 -2.89 2.24
CA LEU A 288 16.03 -1.68 2.97
C LEU A 288 15.36 -1.71 4.34
N MET A 289 16.15 -1.47 5.38
CA MET A 289 15.66 -1.29 6.73
C MET A 289 15.46 0.20 7.00
N SER A 290 14.31 0.58 7.55
CA SER A 290 14.12 1.92 8.14
C SER A 290 13.94 1.84 9.65
N GLY A 291 14.25 2.95 10.33
CA GLY A 291 14.02 3.09 11.76
C GLY A 291 12.53 3.21 12.08
N VAL A 292 12.08 2.50 13.12
CA VAL A 292 10.69 2.57 13.60
C VAL A 292 10.30 4.02 13.91
N GLY A 293 9.32 4.54 13.20
CA GLY A 293 8.68 5.82 13.47
C GLY A 293 9.21 7.03 12.71
N ARG A 294 10.28 6.91 11.91
CA ARG A 294 10.72 7.95 10.97
C ARG A 294 11.46 7.33 9.77
N ASN A 295 10.95 7.56 8.55
CA ASN A 295 11.60 7.20 7.27
C ASN A 295 12.85 8.09 6.99
N SER A 296 13.54 8.57 8.03
CA SER A 296 14.64 9.53 7.90
C SER A 296 15.98 8.86 7.57
N TRP A 297 16.08 7.54 7.72
CA TRP A 297 17.26 6.76 7.36
C TRP A 297 16.81 5.42 6.75
N ALA A 298 17.45 5.03 5.64
CA ALA A 298 17.28 3.74 5.00
C ALA A 298 18.66 3.09 4.89
N GLU A 299 18.82 1.89 5.45
CA GLU A 299 20.05 1.11 5.35
C GLU A 299 19.80 -0.11 4.47
N LEU A 300 20.73 -0.37 3.54
CA LEU A 300 20.74 -1.61 2.80
C LEU A 300 21.14 -2.76 3.72
N VAL A 301 20.28 -3.77 3.78
CA VAL A 301 20.46 -4.95 4.60
C VAL A 301 20.33 -6.19 3.75
N SER A 302 21.20 -7.17 4.01
CA SER A 302 21.14 -8.47 3.37
C SER A 302 21.40 -9.60 4.36
N ARG A 303 20.86 -10.79 4.04
CA ARG A 303 21.09 -12.01 4.80
C ARG A 303 21.11 -13.22 3.86
N GLU A 304 22.20 -13.95 3.88
CA GLU A 304 22.25 -15.31 3.34
C GLU A 304 21.39 -16.24 4.18
N THR A 305 20.56 -17.06 3.53
CA THR A 305 19.66 -18.00 4.17
C THR A 305 19.30 -19.15 3.23
N LEU A 306 18.44 -20.05 3.68
CA LEU A 306 17.90 -21.15 2.89
C LEU A 306 16.39 -20.98 2.73
N VAL A 307 15.86 -21.47 1.62
CA VAL A 307 14.42 -21.70 1.46
C VAL A 307 14.00 -22.74 2.48
N SER A 308 13.18 -22.35 3.46
CA SER A 308 12.65 -23.25 4.47
C SER A 308 11.58 -24.18 3.88
N SER A 309 10.65 -23.61 3.11
CA SER A 309 9.62 -24.35 2.40
C SER A 309 8.90 -23.43 1.40
N VAL A 310 8.28 -24.04 0.39
CA VAL A 310 7.27 -23.39 -0.44
C VAL A 310 5.91 -23.95 -0.02
N LYS A 311 5.04 -23.08 0.52
CA LYS A 311 3.77 -23.50 1.10
C LYS A 311 2.63 -22.65 0.58
N TRP A 312 1.50 -23.30 0.33
CA TRP A 312 0.26 -22.61 0.02
C TRP A 312 -0.18 -21.71 1.18
N ILE A 313 -0.67 -20.54 0.82
CA ILE A 313 -1.27 -19.61 1.74
C ILE A 313 -2.70 -20.08 2.08
N SER A 314 -3.08 -19.93 3.35
CA SER A 314 -4.47 -20.11 3.78
C SER A 314 -4.78 -19.04 4.81
N LEU A 315 -5.56 -18.04 4.39
CA LEU A 315 -5.93 -16.91 5.22
C LEU A 315 -7.43 -16.97 5.53
N PRO A 316 -7.84 -16.57 6.74
CA PRO A 316 -9.25 -16.50 7.10
C PRO A 316 -9.96 -15.43 6.26
N MET A 317 -11.26 -15.63 6.02
CA MET A 317 -12.06 -14.64 5.33
C MET A 317 -12.11 -13.32 6.11
N PRO A 318 -11.80 -12.18 5.47
CA PRO A 318 -11.90 -10.89 6.12
C PRO A 318 -13.37 -10.50 6.34
N ASN A 319 -13.63 -9.71 7.38
CA ASN A 319 -14.92 -9.09 7.62
C ASN A 319 -14.69 -7.61 8.02
N PRO A 320 -15.21 -6.63 7.26
CA PRO A 320 -16.01 -6.77 6.02
C PRO A 320 -15.25 -7.40 4.84
N PRO A 321 -15.95 -7.89 3.80
CA PRO A 321 -15.32 -8.43 2.60
C PRO A 321 -14.39 -7.39 1.95
N ARG A 322 -13.16 -7.81 1.68
CA ARG A 322 -12.09 -7.00 1.07
C ARG A 322 -11.10 -7.93 0.38
N TYR A 323 -10.12 -7.34 -0.29
CA TYR A 323 -9.00 -8.08 -0.86
C TYR A 323 -8.32 -8.98 0.19
N GLN A 324 -8.09 -10.23 -0.19
CA GLN A 324 -7.29 -11.20 0.54
C GLN A 324 -6.61 -12.09 -0.49
N GLU A 325 -5.32 -12.36 -0.28
CA GLU A 325 -4.55 -13.29 -1.12
C GLU A 325 -5.13 -14.71 -1.03
N HIS A 326 -5.26 -15.38 -2.18
CA HIS A 326 -5.70 -16.77 -2.30
C HIS A 326 -4.90 -17.48 -3.39
N ASN A 327 -4.86 -18.82 -3.37
CA ASN A 327 -4.20 -19.66 -4.38
C ASN A 327 -2.71 -19.33 -4.63
N LEU A 328 -2.00 -18.74 -3.66
CA LEU A 328 -0.57 -18.47 -3.78
C LEU A 328 0.28 -19.52 -3.04
N GLU A 329 1.33 -20.01 -3.71
CA GLU A 329 2.41 -20.78 -3.09
C GLU A 329 3.57 -19.86 -2.71
N MET A 330 3.69 -19.58 -1.41
CA MET A 330 4.64 -18.61 -0.88
C MET A 330 5.99 -19.24 -0.55
N VAL A 331 7.06 -18.49 -0.81
CA VAL A 331 8.42 -18.84 -0.42
C VAL A 331 8.67 -18.40 1.03
N GLN A 332 8.97 -19.36 1.90
CA GLN A 332 9.37 -19.10 3.29
C GLN A 332 10.87 -19.34 3.47
N LEU A 333 11.53 -18.46 4.20
CA LEU A 333 12.96 -18.53 4.50
C LEU A 333 13.21 -18.99 5.94
N GLN A 334 14.38 -19.58 6.22
CA GLN A 334 14.75 -20.03 7.56
C GLN A 334 15.11 -18.85 8.49
N ASP A 335 16.02 -17.99 8.02
CA ASP A 335 16.50 -16.82 8.75
C ASP A 335 16.22 -15.56 7.92
N VAL A 336 15.52 -14.60 8.53
CA VAL A 336 15.15 -13.35 7.88
C VAL A 336 15.79 -12.17 8.58
N VAL A 337 16.28 -11.22 7.78
CA VAL A 337 16.65 -9.89 8.28
C VAL A 337 15.41 -9.02 8.37
N THR A 338 15.37 -8.11 9.35
CA THR A 338 14.29 -7.14 9.45
C THR A 338 14.37 -6.15 8.29
N THR A 339 13.39 -6.22 7.40
CA THR A 339 13.25 -5.31 6.27
C THR A 339 11.77 -5.10 5.96
N GLU A 340 11.46 -3.90 5.47
CA GLU A 340 10.16 -3.57 4.88
C GLU A 340 10.27 -3.92 3.41
N GLY A 341 9.70 -5.06 3.01
CA GLY A 341 9.73 -5.54 1.63
C GLY A 341 11.12 -5.95 1.16
N GLY A 342 11.30 -6.09 -0.16
CA GLY A 342 12.59 -6.38 -0.78
C GLY A 342 12.54 -7.54 -1.77
N ALA A 343 13.66 -8.23 -1.93
CA ALA A 343 13.82 -9.28 -2.92
C ALA A 343 14.57 -10.49 -2.34
N VAL A 344 14.17 -11.67 -2.79
CA VAL A 344 14.88 -12.93 -2.57
C VAL A 344 15.60 -13.27 -3.87
N CYS A 345 16.92 -13.37 -3.82
CA CYS A 345 17.75 -13.65 -4.99
C CYS A 345 18.63 -14.89 -4.81
N THR A 346 19.00 -15.49 -5.93
CA THR A 346 20.00 -16.56 -5.99
C THR A 346 21.39 -16.02 -5.62
N PRO A 347 22.37 -16.89 -5.31
CA PRO A 347 23.75 -16.48 -5.05
C PRO A 347 24.42 -15.74 -6.22
N ASP A 348 23.87 -15.84 -7.43
CA ASP A 348 24.33 -15.10 -8.62
C ASP A 348 23.76 -13.66 -8.70
N GLY A 349 22.80 -13.32 -7.84
CA GLY A 349 22.12 -12.03 -7.82
C GLY A 349 20.88 -11.95 -8.71
N HIS A 350 20.32 -13.08 -9.16
CA HIS A 350 19.04 -13.09 -9.88
C HIS A 350 17.87 -13.16 -8.91
N VAL A 351 16.90 -12.25 -9.03
CA VAL A 351 15.72 -12.19 -8.17
C VAL A 351 14.73 -13.29 -8.56
N ALA A 352 14.49 -14.21 -7.63
CA ALA A 352 13.59 -15.35 -7.82
C ALA A 352 12.22 -15.15 -7.13
N ALA A 353 12.16 -14.31 -6.08
CA ALA A 353 10.90 -13.95 -5.44
C ALA A 353 10.92 -12.52 -4.88
N PHE A 354 9.77 -11.87 -4.83
CA PHE A 354 9.56 -10.55 -4.25
C PHE A 354 9.18 -10.72 -2.78
N TRP A 355 9.92 -10.10 -1.88
CA TRP A 355 9.64 -10.18 -0.45
C TRP A 355 8.53 -9.18 -0.11
N ALA A 356 7.32 -9.68 0.16
CA ALA A 356 6.11 -8.87 0.33
C ALA A 356 5.50 -9.03 1.72
N SER A 357 4.81 -7.99 2.19
CA SER A 357 4.00 -8.00 3.40
C SER A 357 2.56 -8.40 3.08
N PHE A 358 2.02 -9.38 3.80
CA PHE A 358 0.66 -9.87 3.69
C PHE A 358 -0.15 -9.46 4.91
N SER A 359 -1.23 -8.70 4.70
CA SER A 359 -2.19 -8.36 5.75
C SER A 359 -3.36 -9.33 5.78
N PHE A 360 -3.82 -9.64 7.00
CA PHE A 360 -4.96 -10.50 7.22
C PHE A 360 -5.60 -10.21 8.58
N GLN A 361 -6.87 -10.56 8.74
CA GLN A 361 -7.56 -10.47 10.02
C GLN A 361 -7.41 -11.76 10.81
N GLN A 362 -6.91 -11.66 12.03
CA GLN A 362 -6.90 -12.78 12.96
C GLN A 362 -7.93 -12.57 14.06
N GLN A 363 -8.66 -13.63 14.43
CA GLN A 363 -9.47 -13.62 15.63
C GLN A 363 -8.57 -13.69 16.86
N ARG A 364 -8.62 -12.65 17.71
CA ARG A 364 -7.97 -12.65 19.03
C ARG A 364 -9.03 -12.42 20.11
N GLY A 365 -9.44 -13.50 20.77
CA GLY A 365 -10.56 -13.48 21.72
C GLY A 365 -11.86 -13.10 21.02
N ASN A 366 -12.53 -12.06 21.51
CA ASN A 366 -13.79 -11.55 20.92
C ASN A 366 -13.57 -10.48 19.84
N ALA A 367 -12.33 -10.04 19.61
CA ALA A 367 -12.01 -9.00 18.64
C ALA A 367 -11.31 -9.57 17.41
N LYS A 368 -11.62 -9.01 16.24
CA LYS A 368 -10.82 -9.19 15.02
C LYS A 368 -9.71 -8.15 15.03
N VAL A 369 -8.47 -8.61 14.90
CA VAL A 369 -7.28 -7.75 14.92
C VAL A 369 -6.55 -7.91 13.60
N GLU A 370 -6.16 -6.78 13.01
CA GLU A 370 -5.31 -6.78 11.82
C GLU A 370 -3.92 -7.33 12.19
N SER A 371 -3.44 -8.27 11.41
CA SER A 371 -2.14 -8.93 11.56
C SER A 371 -1.41 -8.93 10.23
N GLN A 372 -0.08 -9.00 10.29
CA GLN A 372 0.75 -8.99 9.09
C GLN A 372 1.91 -9.98 9.24
N PHE A 373 2.36 -10.52 8.10
CA PHE A 373 3.56 -11.35 8.01
C PHE A 373 4.20 -11.17 6.64
N THR A 374 5.49 -11.50 6.50
CA THR A 374 6.22 -11.35 5.24
C THR A 374 6.59 -12.69 4.63
N ARG A 375 6.46 -12.81 3.31
CA ARG A 375 6.85 -14.00 2.52
C ARG A 375 7.27 -13.60 1.11
N GLY A 376 7.97 -14.51 0.42
CA GLY A 376 8.33 -14.34 -0.98
C GLY A 376 7.19 -14.72 -1.93
N ILE A 377 6.85 -13.83 -2.87
CA ILE A 377 6.00 -14.10 -4.04
C ILE A 377 6.92 -14.49 -5.20
N PRO A 378 6.80 -15.69 -5.80
CA PRO A 378 7.61 -16.09 -6.94
C PRO A 378 7.56 -15.07 -8.08
N MET A 379 8.72 -14.76 -8.68
CA MET A 379 8.79 -13.73 -9.71
C MET A 379 8.08 -14.11 -10.99
N ASP A 380 7.97 -15.40 -11.26
CA ASP A 380 7.23 -15.94 -12.41
C ASP A 380 5.78 -15.39 -12.47
N ILE A 381 5.07 -15.38 -11.33
CA ILE A 381 3.71 -14.83 -11.22
C ILE A 381 3.68 -13.32 -11.51
N ILE A 382 4.67 -12.59 -11.02
CA ILE A 382 4.75 -11.14 -11.20
C ILE A 382 5.07 -10.81 -12.67
N MET A 383 5.97 -11.58 -13.29
CA MET A 383 6.40 -11.32 -14.66
C MET A 383 5.29 -11.53 -15.70
N ASP A 384 4.33 -12.43 -15.46
CA ASP A 384 3.14 -12.56 -16.31
C ASP A 384 2.35 -11.24 -16.44
N SER A 385 2.43 -10.38 -15.40
CA SER A 385 1.84 -9.03 -15.43
C SER A 385 2.80 -7.96 -15.94
N VAL A 386 4.11 -8.13 -15.76
CA VAL A 386 5.12 -7.14 -16.16
C VAL A 386 5.40 -7.23 -17.66
N ASP A 387 5.57 -8.42 -18.23
CA ASP A 387 5.96 -8.59 -19.64
C ASP A 387 5.00 -7.89 -20.59
N PRO A 388 3.65 -8.04 -20.47
CA PRO A 388 2.74 -7.36 -21.38
C PRO A 388 2.84 -5.83 -21.27
N LEU A 389 3.11 -5.30 -20.08
CA LEU A 389 3.30 -3.87 -19.86
C LEU A 389 4.59 -3.36 -20.50
N VAL A 390 5.68 -4.14 -20.41
CA VAL A 390 6.95 -3.85 -21.09
C VAL A 390 6.76 -3.88 -22.61
N ASP A 391 5.97 -4.81 -23.13
CA ASP A 391 5.63 -4.90 -24.56
C ASP A 391 4.69 -3.78 -25.05
N GLY A 392 4.24 -2.90 -24.15
CA GLY A 392 3.43 -1.73 -24.47
C GLY A 392 1.92 -1.95 -24.38
N ALA A 393 1.45 -3.06 -23.79
CA ALA A 393 0.03 -3.26 -23.55
C ALA A 393 -0.53 -2.21 -22.56
N SER A 394 -1.80 -1.84 -22.76
CA SER A 394 -2.50 -0.94 -21.84
C SER A 394 -2.75 -1.58 -20.48
N ALA A 395 -2.97 -2.90 -20.42
CA ALA A 395 -3.07 -3.66 -19.18
C ALA A 395 -2.74 -5.14 -19.46
N PRO A 396 -2.30 -5.90 -18.44
CA PRO A 396 -2.19 -7.36 -18.54
C PRO A 396 -3.57 -7.98 -18.76
N HIS A 397 -3.66 -8.97 -19.66
CA HIS A 397 -4.89 -9.73 -19.89
C HIS A 397 -4.74 -11.11 -19.25
N LEU A 398 -5.13 -11.20 -17.98
CA LEU A 398 -4.99 -12.41 -17.18
C LEU A 398 -6.34 -13.09 -17.00
N TYR A 399 -6.33 -14.42 -16.90
CA TYR A 399 -7.53 -15.21 -16.66
C TYR A 399 -7.41 -16.01 -15.36
N ASP A 400 -8.55 -16.28 -14.72
CA ASP A 400 -8.67 -17.13 -13.53
C ASP A 400 -9.84 -18.09 -13.67
N LEU A 401 -9.80 -19.24 -13.00
CA LEU A 401 -10.93 -20.17 -12.97
C LEU A 401 -12.12 -19.66 -12.14
N GLY A 402 -11.90 -18.71 -11.23
CA GLY A 402 -12.89 -18.21 -10.28
C GLY A 402 -13.15 -19.18 -9.13
N VAL A 403 -12.11 -19.85 -8.64
CA VAL A 403 -12.17 -20.91 -7.62
C VAL A 403 -11.07 -20.72 -6.59
N ASP A 404 -11.42 -20.77 -5.30
CA ASP A 404 -10.44 -20.91 -4.22
C ASP A 404 -10.22 -22.41 -3.98
N PHE A 405 -8.97 -22.85 -4.09
CA PHE A 405 -8.59 -24.25 -3.95
C PHE A 405 -8.11 -24.58 -2.54
N GLU A 406 -8.27 -25.85 -2.18
CA GLU A 406 -7.71 -26.44 -0.97
C GLU A 406 -6.82 -27.63 -1.34
N HIS A 407 -5.65 -27.73 -0.72
CA HIS A 407 -4.83 -28.92 -0.81
C HIS A 407 -5.36 -30.00 0.14
N ILE A 408 -5.71 -31.17 -0.41
CA ILE A 408 -6.02 -32.37 0.37
C ILE A 408 -4.99 -33.46 0.07
N SER A 409 -4.85 -34.43 0.98
CA SER A 409 -3.93 -35.56 0.76
C SER A 409 -4.44 -36.49 -0.35
N LEU A 410 -3.54 -37.16 -1.06
CA LEU A 410 -3.93 -38.20 -2.03
C LEU A 410 -4.71 -39.35 -1.38
N ALA A 411 -4.44 -39.65 -0.11
CA ALA A 411 -5.22 -40.62 0.67
C ALA A 411 -6.68 -40.17 0.80
N LYS A 412 -6.92 -38.89 1.10
CA LYS A 412 -8.28 -38.34 1.14
C LYS A 412 -8.92 -38.31 -0.24
N GLY A 413 -8.15 -38.02 -1.29
CA GLY A 413 -8.59 -38.13 -2.68
C GLY A 413 -9.11 -39.53 -3.03
N ARG A 414 -8.39 -40.58 -2.59
CA ARG A 414 -8.83 -41.99 -2.77
C ARG A 414 -10.14 -42.29 -2.04
N GLU A 415 -10.33 -41.79 -0.81
CA GLU A 415 -11.60 -41.91 -0.09
C GLU A 415 -12.76 -41.19 -0.79
N LEU A 416 -12.47 -40.13 -1.56
CA LEU A 416 -13.44 -39.38 -2.36
C LEU A 416 -13.69 -40.00 -3.74
N GLY A 417 -13.12 -41.18 -4.00
CA GLY A 417 -13.36 -41.98 -5.19
C GLY A 417 -12.33 -41.80 -6.31
N MET A 418 -11.19 -41.18 -6.05
CA MET A 418 -10.08 -41.15 -7.01
C MET A 418 -9.52 -42.55 -7.24
N ASP A 419 -9.45 -42.96 -8.51
CA ASP A 419 -8.93 -44.28 -8.87
C ASP A 419 -7.41 -44.40 -8.64
N ALA A 420 -6.92 -45.65 -8.67
CA ALA A 420 -5.51 -45.94 -8.43
C ALA A 420 -4.59 -45.45 -9.56
N GLY A 421 -5.08 -45.40 -10.80
CA GLY A 421 -4.30 -44.98 -11.97
C GLY A 421 -4.00 -43.48 -11.93
N MET A 422 -5.03 -42.67 -11.64
CA MET A 422 -4.93 -41.24 -11.46
C MET A 422 -4.09 -40.88 -10.23
N ALA A 423 -4.28 -41.60 -9.12
CA ALA A 423 -3.44 -41.40 -7.95
C ALA A 423 -1.95 -41.65 -8.27
N HIS A 424 -1.64 -42.69 -9.05
CA HIS A 424 -0.28 -42.97 -9.50
C HIS A 424 0.25 -41.90 -10.46
N ALA A 425 -0.59 -41.42 -11.39
CA ALA A 425 -0.21 -40.34 -12.31
C ALA A 425 0.18 -39.06 -11.56
N LEU A 426 -0.59 -38.68 -10.52
CA LEU A 426 -0.29 -37.53 -9.66
C LEU A 426 1.00 -37.73 -8.85
N GLU A 427 1.23 -38.95 -8.33
CA GLU A 427 2.47 -39.29 -7.62
C GLU A 427 3.71 -39.20 -8.54
N MET A 428 3.57 -39.56 -9.82
CA MET A 428 4.65 -39.46 -10.79
C MET A 428 4.88 -38.02 -11.28
N HIS A 429 3.81 -37.23 -11.42
CA HIS A 429 3.89 -35.82 -11.84
C HIS A 429 4.54 -34.94 -10.77
N ALA A 430 4.19 -35.14 -9.50
CA ALA A 430 4.74 -34.38 -8.38
C ALA A 430 5.23 -35.31 -7.24
N PRO A 431 6.41 -35.94 -7.37
CA PRO A 431 6.90 -36.95 -6.41
C PRO A 431 7.04 -36.44 -4.98
N GLU A 432 7.38 -35.16 -4.82
CA GLU A 432 7.55 -34.51 -3.52
C GLU A 432 6.22 -34.03 -2.91
N ARG A 433 5.14 -33.95 -3.71
CA ARG A 433 3.84 -33.42 -3.30
C ARG A 433 2.78 -34.51 -3.33
N ARG A 434 2.45 -35.05 -2.17
CA ARG A 434 1.38 -36.07 -2.01
C ARG A 434 0.01 -35.44 -1.78
N THR A 435 -0.33 -34.46 -2.60
CA THR A 435 -1.58 -33.68 -2.48
C THR A 435 -2.30 -33.55 -3.80
N ILE A 436 -3.60 -33.26 -3.73
CA ILE A 436 -4.46 -32.94 -4.86
C ILE A 436 -5.28 -31.69 -4.54
N LEU A 437 -5.67 -30.94 -5.57
CA LEU A 437 -6.48 -29.74 -5.45
C LEU A 437 -7.97 -30.09 -5.37
N SER A 438 -8.62 -29.63 -4.31
CA SER A 438 -10.07 -29.71 -4.11
C SER A 438 -10.68 -28.33 -4.27
N VAL A 439 -11.86 -28.26 -4.89
CA VAL A 439 -12.66 -27.03 -4.97
C VAL A 439 -13.17 -26.66 -3.58
N GLY A 440 -12.59 -25.63 -2.97
CA GLY A 440 -13.00 -25.13 -1.65
C GLY A 440 -14.15 -24.12 -1.76
N ARG A 441 -13.93 -23.04 -2.52
CA ARG A 441 -14.92 -21.99 -2.76
C ARG A 441 -15.02 -21.69 -4.25
N ARG A 442 -16.22 -21.32 -4.69
CA ARG A 442 -16.48 -20.85 -6.06
C ARG A 442 -16.91 -19.39 -5.99
N TRP A 443 -16.35 -18.53 -6.83
CA TRP A 443 -16.69 -17.12 -6.85
C TRP A 443 -18.12 -16.91 -7.35
N GLY A 444 -18.83 -15.95 -6.79
CA GLY A 444 -20.20 -15.66 -7.20
C GLY A 444 -20.26 -15.07 -8.61
N GLY A 445 -21.23 -15.50 -9.42
CA GLY A 445 -21.45 -14.98 -10.77
C GLY A 445 -20.52 -15.54 -11.85
N THR A 446 -19.67 -16.52 -11.52
CA THR A 446 -18.77 -17.17 -12.47
C THR A 446 -19.35 -18.48 -13.00
N ASP A 447 -18.85 -18.96 -14.14
CA ASP A 447 -19.26 -20.25 -14.70
C ASP A 447 -18.88 -21.42 -13.76
N ALA A 448 -17.73 -21.29 -13.09
CA ALA A 448 -17.29 -22.22 -12.04
C ALA A 448 -18.31 -22.38 -10.90
N GLN A 449 -19.05 -21.32 -10.53
CA GLN A 449 -20.13 -21.44 -9.54
C GLN A 449 -21.20 -22.45 -9.95
N SER A 450 -21.53 -22.47 -11.24
CA SER A 450 -22.62 -23.28 -11.80
C SER A 450 -22.18 -24.71 -12.16
N GLN A 451 -20.96 -24.87 -12.67
CA GLN A 451 -20.47 -26.13 -13.22
C GLN A 451 -19.74 -27.00 -12.16
N LEU A 452 -18.97 -26.38 -11.28
CA LEU A 452 -18.21 -27.05 -10.23
C LEU A 452 -19.02 -27.15 -8.93
N ARG A 453 -18.65 -28.11 -8.08
CA ARG A 453 -19.19 -28.30 -6.73
C ARG A 453 -18.06 -28.28 -5.72
N ASN A 454 -18.35 -27.80 -4.51
CA ASN A 454 -17.38 -27.85 -3.43
C ASN A 454 -17.03 -29.33 -3.14
N GLY A 455 -15.75 -29.63 -3.04
CA GLY A 455 -15.22 -30.98 -2.88
C GLY A 455 -14.92 -31.72 -4.19
N ASP A 456 -15.19 -31.14 -5.36
CA ASP A 456 -14.69 -31.69 -6.63
C ASP A 456 -13.16 -31.67 -6.63
N LEU A 457 -12.54 -32.75 -7.07
CA LEU A 457 -11.09 -32.84 -7.18
C LEU A 457 -10.68 -32.50 -8.60
N ILE A 458 -9.83 -31.49 -8.78
CA ILE A 458 -9.29 -31.14 -10.10
C ILE A 458 -7.97 -31.90 -10.29
N VAL A 459 -7.89 -32.67 -11.37
CA VAL A 459 -6.72 -33.49 -11.70
C VAL A 459 -6.01 -33.04 -12.97
N GLN A 460 -6.76 -32.47 -13.92
CA GLN A 460 -6.24 -32.07 -15.22
C GLN A 460 -7.06 -30.91 -15.78
N ILE A 461 -6.38 -30.00 -16.49
CA ILE A 461 -6.99 -28.91 -17.25
C ILE A 461 -6.54 -29.06 -18.69
N ASP A 462 -7.51 -29.25 -19.57
CA ASP A 462 -7.34 -29.71 -20.95
C ASP A 462 -6.50 -30.99 -21.00
N ASP A 463 -5.25 -30.90 -21.45
CA ASP A 463 -4.32 -32.02 -21.57
C ASP A 463 -3.23 -32.03 -20.47
N ALA A 464 -3.22 -31.03 -19.58
CA ALA A 464 -2.17 -30.85 -18.58
C ALA A 464 -2.63 -31.31 -17.18
N ILE A 465 -1.88 -32.26 -16.59
CA ILE A 465 -2.06 -32.65 -15.18
C ILE A 465 -1.70 -31.45 -14.29
N VAL A 466 -2.55 -31.16 -13.30
CA VAL A 466 -2.36 -30.05 -12.37
C VAL A 466 -2.32 -30.53 -10.92
N THR A 467 -1.32 -30.07 -10.18
CA THR A 467 -1.06 -30.42 -8.77
C THR A 467 -0.76 -29.21 -7.89
N SER A 468 -0.48 -28.05 -8.50
CA SER A 468 -0.18 -26.78 -7.84
C SER A 468 -1.12 -25.68 -8.32
N PHE A 469 -1.27 -24.62 -7.52
CA PHE A 469 -2.04 -23.46 -7.95
C PHE A 469 -1.45 -22.80 -9.19
N ARG A 470 -0.10 -22.75 -9.27
CA ARG A 470 0.60 -22.16 -10.41
C ARG A 470 0.33 -22.92 -11.71
N GLU A 471 0.31 -24.24 -11.68
CA GLU A 471 -0.02 -25.05 -12.86
C GLU A 471 -1.46 -24.79 -13.33
N VAL A 472 -2.41 -24.62 -12.39
CA VAL A 472 -3.79 -24.23 -12.72
C VAL A 472 -3.84 -22.86 -13.35
N GLU A 473 -3.17 -21.86 -12.76
CA GLU A 473 -3.12 -20.49 -13.31
C GLU A 473 -2.57 -20.49 -14.74
N VAL A 474 -1.44 -21.16 -14.98
CA VAL A 474 -0.81 -21.24 -16.31
C VAL A 474 -1.73 -21.94 -17.31
N ALA A 475 -2.35 -23.05 -16.94
CA ALA A 475 -3.26 -23.80 -17.81
C ALA A 475 -4.55 -23.04 -18.14
N THR A 476 -4.93 -22.06 -17.30
CA THR A 476 -6.18 -21.30 -17.40
C THR A 476 -6.04 -19.93 -18.06
N GLN A 477 -4.86 -19.55 -18.57
CA GLN A 477 -4.63 -18.28 -19.30
C GLN A 477 -5.28 -18.24 -20.71
N LYS A 478 -6.57 -18.53 -20.80
CA LYS A 478 -7.39 -18.50 -22.02
C LYS A 478 -8.88 -18.45 -21.66
N PRO A 479 -9.77 -17.96 -22.54
CA PRO A 479 -11.19 -17.71 -22.22
C PRO A 479 -12.03 -18.93 -21.80
N SER A 480 -11.60 -20.13 -22.17
CA SER A 480 -12.31 -21.38 -21.84
C SER A 480 -11.35 -22.54 -21.75
N VAL A 481 -11.60 -23.44 -20.81
CA VAL A 481 -10.84 -24.66 -20.56
C VAL A 481 -11.78 -25.83 -20.31
N VAL A 482 -11.28 -27.06 -20.44
CA VAL A 482 -12.00 -28.26 -19.99
C VAL A 482 -11.29 -28.82 -18.76
N ALA A 483 -11.92 -28.73 -17.60
CA ALA A 483 -11.39 -29.33 -16.38
C ALA A 483 -11.85 -30.79 -16.27
N THR A 484 -10.88 -31.69 -16.10
CA THR A 484 -11.14 -33.05 -15.65
C THR A 484 -11.28 -33.04 -14.13
N VAL A 485 -12.47 -33.38 -13.65
CA VAL A 485 -12.77 -33.42 -12.22
C VAL A 485 -13.22 -34.80 -11.77
N ILE A 486 -12.88 -35.16 -10.53
CA ILE A 486 -13.41 -36.36 -9.88
C ILE A 486 -14.50 -35.93 -8.90
N ARG A 487 -15.71 -36.41 -9.14
CA ARG A 487 -16.89 -36.11 -8.34
C ARG A 487 -17.57 -37.41 -7.97
N GLN A 488 -17.60 -37.72 -6.67
CA GLN A 488 -18.23 -38.95 -6.16
C GLN A 488 -17.70 -40.23 -6.82
N GLY A 489 -16.41 -40.25 -7.16
CA GLY A 489 -15.73 -41.37 -7.81
C GLY A 489 -15.90 -41.48 -9.32
N GLU A 490 -16.64 -40.56 -9.96
CA GLU A 490 -16.71 -40.48 -11.42
C GLU A 490 -15.80 -39.37 -11.94
N GLN A 491 -15.06 -39.68 -13.00
CA GLN A 491 -14.26 -38.71 -13.74
C GLN A 491 -15.15 -38.01 -14.77
N LEU A 492 -15.26 -36.69 -14.67
CA LEU A 492 -16.09 -35.85 -15.51
C LEU A 492 -15.24 -34.84 -16.25
N GLN A 493 -15.54 -34.62 -17.52
CA GLN A 493 -15.01 -33.49 -18.30
C GLN A 493 -15.98 -32.32 -18.19
N VAL A 494 -15.53 -31.23 -17.57
CA VAL A 494 -16.35 -30.07 -17.29
C VAL A 494 -15.82 -28.89 -18.09
N PRO A 495 -16.52 -28.44 -19.15
CA PRO A 495 -16.16 -27.20 -19.83
C PRO A 495 -16.41 -26.02 -18.90
N LEU A 496 -15.42 -25.14 -18.79
CA LEU A 496 -15.45 -23.97 -17.91
C LEU A 496 -15.07 -22.73 -18.71
N LYS A 497 -15.84 -21.66 -18.55
CA LYS A 497 -15.43 -20.31 -18.94
C LYS A 497 -14.58 -19.71 -17.83
N THR A 498 -13.39 -19.25 -18.19
CA THR A 498 -12.52 -18.54 -17.26
C THR A 498 -12.99 -17.09 -17.10
N VAL A 499 -12.59 -16.48 -16.00
CA VAL A 499 -12.88 -15.11 -15.65
C VAL A 499 -11.71 -14.26 -16.13
N LEU A 500 -11.97 -13.29 -17.00
CA LEU A 500 -10.99 -12.26 -17.30
C LEU A 500 -10.79 -11.41 -16.05
N LEU A 501 -9.56 -11.39 -15.53
CA LEU A 501 -9.16 -10.58 -14.40
C LEU A 501 -8.97 -9.14 -14.88
N GLU A 502 -10.07 -8.42 -15.05
CA GLU A 502 -10.03 -6.98 -15.19
C GLU A 502 -9.58 -6.38 -13.85
N SER A 503 -8.67 -5.40 -13.88
CA SER A 503 -8.48 -4.57 -12.69
C SER A 503 -9.80 -3.86 -12.45
N TRP A 504 -10.56 -4.25 -11.42
CA TRP A 504 -11.78 -3.54 -11.06
C TRP A 504 -11.41 -2.12 -10.66
N GLU A 505 -11.55 -1.20 -11.60
CA GLU A 505 -11.28 0.21 -11.40
C GLU A 505 -12.43 0.81 -10.58
N VAL A 506 -12.09 1.64 -9.60
CA VAL A 506 -13.07 2.51 -8.96
C VAL A 506 -13.30 3.66 -9.95
N ASP A 507 -14.26 3.46 -10.86
CA ASP A 507 -14.54 4.42 -11.95
C ASP A 507 -15.23 5.71 -11.45
N ARG A 508 -15.77 5.67 -10.23
CA ARG A 508 -16.51 6.76 -9.59
C ARG A 508 -16.44 6.64 -8.07
N ILE A 509 -16.39 7.79 -7.39
CA ILE A 509 -16.37 7.94 -5.93
C ILE A 509 -17.68 8.59 -5.49
#